data_AF-A0A1V0BA18-F1
#
_entry.id   AF-A0A1V0BA18-F1
#
_cell.length_a   1.000
_cell.length_b   1.000
_cell.length_c   1.000
_cell.angle_alpha   90.00
_cell.angle_beta   90.00
_cell.angle_gamma   90.00
#
_symmetry.space_group_name_H-M   'P 1'
#
loop_
_entity.id
_entity.type
_entity.pdbx_description
1 polymer ?
#
loop_
_entity_poly.entity_id
_entity_poly.type
_entity_poly.pdbx_seq_one_letter_code
_entity_poly.pdbx_strand_id
1 'polypeptide(L)'
;MLLFVSFSSAPEFEPARPIVQATLVQLNSKSPATTQTDQRIAGEAARTAAQRHEAEELKQQQQQQQRQQEQEAARRAAEQKAREEAARAEQQRQQAETEAQRKAQEEARKQAEAEAARAEAARKRAAEEEARKRAEAEAARKKAEEEARRKAAEEAQRRAAAEAEAQRKAQEDARAKALAELLASETQYQRAQADQIGDEVAASYDDLIRRYVSEQWRRPPTARNGMVVEVRISMLPTGQITDAVVIRSSGDGGFDQSAVQAVRNVGRIPEMQQLSRDNPATFDRMYRQRTLRFRPEDLAF
;
A
#
# COMPACT_ATOMS: atom_id res chain seq x y z
N MET A 1 16.84 57.83 10.12
CA MET A 1 17.75 57.81 8.97
C MET A 1 16.89 57.70 7.73
N LEU A 2 16.69 58.85 7.09
CA LEU A 2 15.86 59.07 5.91
C LEU A 2 16.53 58.49 4.66
N LEU A 3 15.73 58.04 3.68
CA LEU A 3 15.75 58.57 2.31
C LEU A 3 14.58 57.96 1.51
N PHE A 4 13.49 58.71 1.48
CA PHE A 4 12.47 58.67 0.43
C PHE A 4 13.05 59.34 -0.82
N VAL A 5 12.77 58.80 -2.00
CA VAL A 5 12.77 59.60 -3.24
C VAL A 5 11.49 59.31 -4.00
N SER A 6 10.56 60.26 -3.89
CA SER A 6 9.43 60.46 -4.79
C SER A 6 9.91 61.15 -6.07
N PHE A 7 9.28 60.89 -7.21
CA PHE A 7 9.31 61.83 -8.33
C PHE A 7 7.90 62.31 -8.68
N SER A 8 7.76 63.63 -8.55
CA SER A 8 6.60 64.50 -8.75
C SER A 8 6.45 64.81 -10.26
N SER A 9 5.24 64.83 -10.82
CA SER A 9 4.50 66.05 -11.23
C SER A 9 5.06 66.82 -12.45
N ALA A 10 4.21 66.93 -13.50
CA ALA A 10 4.30 67.86 -14.65
C ALA A 10 3.86 69.30 -14.24
N PRO A 11 3.68 70.33 -15.11
CA PRO A 11 4.04 70.59 -16.52
C PRO A 11 4.71 71.99 -16.76
N GLU A 12 5.23 72.33 -17.97
CA GLU A 12 5.58 73.73 -18.39
C GLU A 12 5.83 73.77 -19.94
N PHE A 13 4.94 74.31 -20.78
CA PHE A 13 4.74 75.69 -21.34
C PHE A 13 5.78 76.21 -22.39
N GLU A 14 5.29 76.50 -23.61
CA GLU A 14 6.00 77.03 -24.82
C GLU A 14 6.34 78.54 -24.76
N PRO A 15 7.15 79.16 -25.67
CA PRO A 15 6.59 79.69 -26.95
C PRO A 15 7.54 79.92 -28.18
N ALA A 16 6.90 80.21 -29.33
CA ALA A 16 7.29 81.11 -30.46
C ALA A 16 8.10 80.63 -31.70
N ARG A 17 7.50 80.87 -32.88
CA ARG A 17 8.06 80.93 -34.27
C ARG A 17 8.85 82.27 -34.45
N PRO A 18 9.44 82.69 -35.61
CA PRO A 18 9.54 82.09 -36.97
C PRO A 18 10.95 82.26 -37.64
N ILE A 19 11.08 81.96 -38.94
CA ILE A 19 11.64 82.83 -40.03
C ILE A 19 12.05 81.94 -41.23
N VAL A 20 11.38 82.15 -42.36
CA VAL A 20 11.80 81.72 -43.70
C VAL A 20 12.58 82.89 -44.31
N GLN A 21 13.82 82.67 -44.75
CA GLN A 21 14.54 83.64 -45.58
C GLN A 21 14.27 83.31 -47.05
N ALA A 22 13.45 84.13 -47.71
CA ALA A 22 13.33 84.16 -49.16
C ALA A 22 14.15 85.35 -49.68
N THR A 23 15.20 85.07 -50.45
CA THR A 23 16.01 86.10 -51.07
C THR A 23 15.28 86.61 -52.31
N LEU A 24 14.73 87.82 -52.21
CA LEU A 24 14.18 88.62 -53.30
C LEU A 24 15.35 89.20 -54.11
N VAL A 25 15.50 88.84 -55.38
CA VAL A 25 16.41 89.55 -56.30
C VAL A 25 15.60 90.49 -57.17
N GLN A 26 15.89 91.78 -56.99
CA GLN A 26 15.24 92.93 -57.62
C GLN A 26 15.49 93.01 -59.13
N LEU A 27 14.39 93.16 -59.87
CA LEU A 27 14.35 93.85 -61.16
C LEU A 27 14.62 95.33 -60.92
N ASN A 28 15.77 95.83 -61.40
CA ASN A 28 16.06 97.26 -61.39
C ASN A 28 15.83 97.84 -62.80
N SER A 29 14.68 98.48 -62.94
CA SER A 29 14.36 99.44 -63.99
C SER A 29 15.22 100.70 -63.83
N LYS A 30 15.73 101.26 -64.93
CA LYS A 30 15.76 102.71 -65.21
C LYS A 30 16.47 103.00 -66.53
N SER A 31 15.69 103.45 -67.52
CA SER A 31 16.13 104.43 -68.51
C SER A 31 16.12 105.82 -67.87
N PRO A 32 16.92 106.79 -68.36
CA PRO A 32 16.29 107.81 -69.20
C PRO A 32 17.11 108.26 -70.42
N ALA A 33 16.37 108.76 -71.39
CA ALA A 33 16.84 109.38 -72.63
C ALA A 33 17.64 110.67 -72.41
N THR A 34 18.53 111.01 -73.33
CA THR A 34 18.82 112.40 -73.77
C THR A 34 19.53 112.38 -75.13
N THR A 35 19.07 113.30 -75.97
CA THR A 35 19.39 113.67 -77.36
C THR A 35 20.82 114.22 -77.54
N GLN A 36 21.40 114.03 -78.73
CA GLN A 36 22.17 115.07 -79.41
C GLN A 36 22.08 114.91 -80.93
N THR A 37 21.78 116.04 -81.57
CA THR A 37 21.70 116.27 -83.01
C THR A 37 23.07 116.76 -83.49
N ASP A 38 23.58 116.28 -84.63
CA ASP A 38 24.22 117.19 -85.58
C ASP A 38 24.27 116.67 -87.03
N GLN A 39 23.69 117.53 -87.88
CA GLN A 39 24.05 117.91 -89.26
C GLN A 39 24.16 116.88 -90.40
N ARG A 40 23.09 116.91 -91.21
CA ARG A 40 23.01 116.98 -92.69
C ARG A 40 24.33 116.84 -93.46
N ILE A 41 24.36 115.92 -94.43
CA ILE A 41 24.65 116.23 -95.85
C ILE A 41 23.67 115.41 -96.73
N ALA A 42 23.21 116.09 -97.78
CA ALA A 42 22.18 115.70 -98.74
C ALA A 42 22.59 114.56 -99.70
N GLY A 43 21.58 113.90 -100.26
CA GLY A 43 21.61 113.46 -101.66
C GLY A 43 21.65 111.95 -101.90
N GLU A 44 20.57 111.46 -102.54
CA GLU A 44 20.52 110.28 -103.43
C GLU A 44 20.43 108.88 -102.78
N ALA A 45 19.28 108.21 -102.97
CA ALA A 45 19.13 106.77 -103.33
C ALA A 45 17.75 106.19 -102.95
N ALA A 46 16.65 106.78 -103.42
CA ALA A 46 15.27 106.32 -103.16
C ALA A 46 14.83 105.10 -104.03
N ARG A 47 15.71 104.14 -104.32
CA ARG A 47 15.32 102.89 -105.01
C ARG A 47 15.89 101.60 -104.39
N THR A 48 16.45 101.67 -103.18
CA THR A 48 16.96 100.50 -102.43
C THR A 48 16.39 100.41 -101.00
N ALA A 49 15.24 101.03 -100.72
CA ALA A 49 14.56 100.95 -99.42
C ALA A 49 13.45 99.88 -99.39
N ALA A 50 12.76 99.66 -100.52
CA ALA A 50 11.65 98.70 -100.60
C ALA A 50 12.10 97.23 -100.50
N GLN A 51 13.23 96.84 -101.12
CA GLN A 51 13.77 95.48 -101.00
C GLN A 51 14.47 95.21 -99.65
N ARG A 52 14.89 96.24 -98.92
CA ARG A 52 15.55 96.08 -97.60
C ARG A 52 14.52 95.91 -96.48
N HIS A 53 13.39 96.61 -96.54
CA HIS A 53 12.30 96.49 -95.56
C HIS A 53 11.65 95.09 -95.60
N GLU A 54 11.39 94.56 -96.80
CA GLU A 54 10.80 93.22 -96.97
C GLU A 54 11.77 92.11 -96.52
N ALA A 55 13.08 92.28 -96.80
CA ALA A 55 14.11 91.36 -96.30
C ALA A 55 14.30 91.44 -94.76
N GLU A 56 14.08 92.60 -94.16
CA GLU A 56 14.16 92.80 -92.70
C GLU A 56 12.94 92.22 -91.98
N GLU A 57 11.74 92.39 -92.53
CA GLU A 57 10.49 91.79 -92.01
C GLU A 57 10.52 90.26 -92.09
N LEU A 58 11.00 89.68 -93.18
CA LEU A 58 11.13 88.22 -93.32
C LEU A 58 12.13 87.65 -92.30
N LYS A 59 13.23 88.38 -92.06
CA LYS A 59 14.24 88.02 -91.05
C LYS A 59 13.67 88.13 -89.64
N GLN A 60 12.83 89.14 -89.37
CA GLN A 60 12.15 89.31 -88.10
C GLN A 60 11.13 88.19 -87.86
N GLN A 61 10.38 87.80 -88.90
CA GLN A 61 9.42 86.70 -88.85
C GLN A 61 10.11 85.34 -88.66
N GLN A 62 11.22 85.09 -89.35
CA GLN A 62 12.06 83.90 -89.13
C GLN A 62 12.64 83.87 -87.71
N GLN A 63 13.12 85.00 -87.19
CA GLN A 63 13.65 85.08 -85.82
C GLN A 63 12.55 84.91 -84.76
N GLN A 64 11.32 85.32 -85.06
CA GLN A 64 10.16 85.12 -84.20
C GLN A 64 9.69 83.65 -84.22
N GLN A 65 9.69 83.00 -85.39
CA GLN A 65 9.45 81.56 -85.52
C GLN A 65 10.54 80.74 -84.81
N GLN A 66 11.82 81.09 -84.95
CA GLN A 66 12.92 80.43 -84.24
C GLN A 66 12.77 80.57 -82.72
N ARG A 67 12.45 81.77 -82.22
CA ARG A 67 12.19 81.97 -80.78
C ARG A 67 10.98 81.19 -80.28
N GLN A 68 9.92 81.07 -81.07
CA GLN A 68 8.76 80.25 -80.72
C GLN A 68 9.12 78.76 -80.69
N GLN A 69 9.89 78.27 -81.66
CA GLN A 69 10.37 76.89 -81.69
C GLN A 69 11.33 76.59 -80.53
N GLU A 70 12.23 77.51 -80.19
CA GLU A 70 13.13 77.38 -79.03
C GLU A 70 12.36 77.41 -77.71
N GLN A 71 11.34 78.28 -77.56
CA GLN A 71 10.48 78.31 -76.37
C GLN A 71 9.64 77.03 -76.25
N GLU A 72 9.09 76.52 -77.34
CA GLU A 72 8.32 75.28 -77.33
C GLU A 72 9.22 74.06 -77.06
N ALA A 73 10.42 74.01 -77.64
CA ALA A 73 11.42 72.99 -77.34
C ALA A 73 11.89 73.07 -75.89
N ALA A 74 12.12 74.26 -75.35
CA ALA A 74 12.48 74.47 -73.94
C ALA A 74 11.33 74.06 -73.00
N ARG A 75 10.07 74.35 -73.36
CA ARG A 75 8.89 73.96 -72.58
C ARG A 75 8.67 72.44 -72.60
N ARG A 76 8.83 71.79 -73.75
CA ARG A 76 8.77 70.32 -73.88
C ARG A 76 9.91 69.64 -73.13
N ALA A 77 11.13 70.19 -73.17
CA ALA A 77 12.27 69.68 -72.40
C ALA A 77 12.07 69.86 -70.88
N ALA A 78 11.51 70.98 -70.44
CA ALA A 78 11.16 71.21 -69.03
C ALA A 78 10.04 70.27 -68.57
N GLU A 79 9.01 70.04 -69.39
CA GLU A 79 7.92 69.10 -69.10
C GLU A 79 8.41 67.65 -69.06
N GLN A 80 9.32 67.24 -69.96
CA GLN A 80 9.94 65.92 -69.91
C GLN A 80 10.79 65.72 -68.66
N LYS A 81 11.61 66.70 -68.27
CA LYS A 81 12.37 66.64 -67.01
C LYS A 81 11.46 66.58 -65.79
N ALA A 82 10.39 67.37 -65.75
CA ALA A 82 9.42 67.33 -64.67
C ALA A 82 8.68 65.97 -64.59
N ARG A 83 8.36 65.36 -65.73
CA ARG A 83 7.76 64.01 -65.78
C ARG A 83 8.74 62.92 -65.37
N GLU A 84 10.00 62.98 -65.77
CA GLU A 84 11.03 62.03 -65.33
C GLU A 84 11.32 62.15 -63.83
N GLU A 85 11.37 63.38 -63.29
CA GLU A 85 11.58 63.61 -61.86
C GLU A 85 10.38 63.14 -61.03
N ALA A 86 9.15 63.41 -61.49
CA ALA A 86 7.93 62.89 -60.87
C ALA A 86 7.87 61.36 -60.92
N ALA A 87 8.22 60.75 -62.07
CA ALA A 87 8.28 59.29 -62.21
C ALA A 87 9.35 58.66 -61.29
N ARG A 88 10.53 59.27 -61.17
CA ARG A 88 11.59 58.82 -60.24
C ARG A 88 11.16 58.97 -58.78
N ALA A 89 10.50 60.06 -58.42
CA ALA A 89 10.00 60.27 -57.06
C ALA A 89 8.89 59.27 -56.69
N GLU A 90 7.99 58.96 -57.63
CA GLU A 90 6.95 57.94 -57.43
C GLU A 90 7.55 56.53 -57.33
N GLN A 91 8.55 56.20 -58.17
CA GLN A 91 9.25 54.92 -58.11
C GLN A 91 10.01 54.75 -56.79
N GLN A 92 10.65 55.81 -56.28
CA GLN A 92 11.31 55.79 -54.96
C GLN A 92 10.31 55.63 -53.81
N ARG A 93 9.13 56.27 -53.88
CA ARG A 93 8.07 56.09 -52.87
C ARG A 93 7.52 54.67 -52.88
N GLN A 94 7.27 54.09 -54.05
CA GLN A 94 6.81 52.69 -54.18
C GLN A 94 7.87 51.69 -53.68
N GLN A 95 9.16 51.94 -53.95
CA GLN A 95 10.25 51.12 -53.42
C GLN A 95 10.36 51.24 -51.89
N ALA A 96 10.26 52.44 -51.34
CA ALA A 96 10.28 52.65 -49.89
C ALA A 96 9.07 52.00 -49.19
N GLU A 97 7.88 52.09 -49.78
CA GLU A 97 6.67 51.49 -49.23
C GLU A 97 6.70 49.95 -49.30
N THR A 98 7.15 49.37 -50.42
CA THR A 98 7.30 47.91 -50.55
C THR A 98 8.39 47.34 -49.64
N GLU A 99 9.50 48.07 -49.43
CA GLU A 99 10.54 47.66 -48.48
C GLU A 99 10.05 47.77 -47.03
N ALA A 100 9.32 48.84 -46.68
CA ALA A 100 8.70 49.00 -45.37
C ALA A 100 7.66 47.92 -45.10
N GLN A 101 6.79 47.60 -46.07
CA GLN A 101 5.83 46.51 -45.96
C GLN A 101 6.51 45.15 -45.83
N ARG A 102 7.58 44.87 -46.59
CA ARG A 102 8.35 43.62 -46.45
C ARG A 102 8.97 43.49 -45.06
N LYS A 103 9.60 44.54 -44.55
CA LYS A 103 10.21 44.54 -43.20
C LYS A 103 9.15 44.34 -42.12
N ALA A 104 8.01 45.02 -42.19
CA ALA A 104 6.90 44.84 -41.26
C ALA A 104 6.31 43.42 -41.32
N GLN A 105 6.16 42.85 -42.52
CA GLN A 105 5.62 41.49 -42.69
C GLN A 105 6.61 40.41 -42.22
N GLU A 106 7.91 40.61 -42.41
CA GLU A 106 8.96 39.71 -41.90
C GLU A 106 9.05 39.75 -40.38
N GLU A 107 8.97 40.94 -39.76
CA GLU A 107 8.98 41.09 -38.31
C GLU A 107 7.70 40.48 -37.68
N ALA A 108 6.53 40.74 -38.27
CA ALA A 108 5.28 40.11 -37.84
C ALA A 108 5.33 38.58 -37.98
N ARG A 109 5.93 38.05 -39.05
CA ARG A 109 6.09 36.60 -39.25
C ARG A 109 7.05 36.00 -38.21
N LYS A 110 8.17 36.67 -37.91
CA LYS A 110 9.12 36.23 -36.86
C LYS A 110 8.49 36.25 -35.48
N GLN A 111 7.69 37.27 -35.15
CA GLN A 111 6.98 37.33 -33.87
C GLN A 111 5.93 36.21 -33.76
N ALA A 112 5.14 35.98 -34.82
CA ALA A 112 4.15 34.91 -34.85
C ALA A 112 4.79 33.51 -34.74
N GLU A 113 5.92 33.27 -35.41
CA GLU A 113 6.66 32.00 -35.33
C GLU A 113 7.28 31.80 -33.94
N ALA A 114 7.86 32.85 -33.33
CA ALA A 114 8.41 32.78 -31.98
C ALA A 114 7.32 32.54 -30.92
N GLU A 115 6.13 33.14 -31.08
CA GLU A 115 5.00 32.91 -30.18
C GLU A 115 4.42 31.50 -30.35
N ALA A 116 4.27 31.02 -31.59
CA ALA A 116 3.85 29.65 -31.88
C ALA A 116 4.82 28.61 -31.28
N ALA A 117 6.14 28.81 -31.44
CA ALA A 117 7.16 27.94 -30.87
C ALA A 117 7.14 27.95 -29.33
N ARG A 118 6.91 29.10 -28.70
CA ARG A 118 6.75 29.20 -27.23
C ARG A 118 5.48 28.50 -26.75
N ALA A 119 4.36 28.66 -27.46
CA ALA A 119 3.10 28.01 -27.12
C ALA A 119 3.19 26.48 -27.26
N GLU A 120 3.85 25.98 -28.31
CA GLU A 120 4.08 24.54 -28.50
C GLU A 120 5.01 23.97 -27.42
N ALA A 121 6.11 24.66 -27.11
CA ALA A 121 7.02 24.25 -26.04
C ALA A 121 6.33 24.22 -24.67
N ALA A 122 5.48 25.21 -24.38
CA ALA A 122 4.69 25.25 -23.15
C ALA A 122 3.68 24.10 -23.08
N ARG A 123 2.94 23.82 -24.17
CA ARG A 123 2.02 22.68 -24.24
C ARG A 123 2.74 21.35 -24.08
N LYS A 124 3.91 21.18 -24.69
CA LYS A 124 4.70 19.94 -24.61
C LYS A 124 5.22 19.70 -23.19
N ARG A 125 5.71 20.75 -22.51
CA ARG A 125 6.13 20.68 -21.10
C ARG A 125 4.96 20.38 -20.16
N ALA A 126 3.80 21.00 -20.37
CA ALA A 126 2.61 20.73 -19.56
C ALA A 126 2.12 19.28 -19.74
N ALA A 127 2.11 18.77 -20.98
CA ALA A 127 1.74 17.38 -21.27
C ALA A 127 2.74 16.37 -20.67
N GLU A 128 4.05 16.66 -20.71
CA GLU A 128 5.08 15.80 -20.12
C GLU A 128 5.01 15.79 -18.59
N GLU A 129 4.78 16.94 -17.96
CA GLU A 129 4.62 17.02 -16.49
C GLU A 129 3.35 16.29 -16.03
N GLU A 130 2.24 16.43 -16.76
CA GLU A 130 1.00 15.72 -16.47
C GLU A 130 1.17 14.20 -16.65
N ALA A 131 1.82 13.77 -17.74
CA ALA A 131 2.13 12.36 -17.97
C ALA A 131 3.03 11.79 -16.87
N ARG A 132 4.04 12.55 -16.43
CA ARG A 132 4.92 12.14 -15.32
C ARG A 132 4.17 12.05 -13.99
N LYS A 133 3.31 13.01 -13.66
CA LYS A 133 2.46 12.96 -12.45
C LYS A 133 1.51 11.78 -12.47
N ARG A 134 0.89 11.49 -13.62
CA ARG A 134 0.01 10.31 -13.78
C ARG A 134 0.80 9.01 -13.62
N ALA A 135 1.99 8.91 -14.19
CA ALA A 135 2.85 7.73 -14.06
C ALA A 135 3.33 7.51 -12.61
N GLU A 136 3.75 8.57 -11.91
CA GLU A 136 4.14 8.50 -10.50
C GLU A 136 2.95 8.12 -9.61
N ALA A 137 1.75 8.67 -9.85
CA ALA A 137 0.55 8.32 -9.11
C ALA A 137 0.13 6.86 -9.34
N GLU A 138 0.19 6.36 -10.58
CA GLU A 138 -0.12 4.96 -10.88
C GLU A 138 0.91 4.00 -10.27
N ALA A 139 2.21 4.35 -10.33
CA ALA A 139 3.27 3.57 -9.69
C ALA A 139 3.12 3.53 -8.17
N ALA A 140 2.77 4.66 -7.53
CA ALA A 140 2.49 4.71 -6.10
C ALA A 140 1.27 3.86 -5.73
N ARG A 141 0.19 3.93 -6.52
CA ARG A 141 -1.03 3.13 -6.31
C ARG A 141 -0.74 1.62 -6.44
N LYS A 142 0.01 1.21 -7.47
CA LYS A 142 0.41 -0.19 -7.67
C LYS A 142 1.27 -0.72 -6.51
N LYS A 143 2.23 0.07 -6.04
CA LYS A 143 3.05 -0.30 -4.87
C LYS A 143 2.21 -0.44 -3.60
N ALA A 144 1.28 0.49 -3.36
CA ALA A 144 0.39 0.42 -2.20
C ALA A 144 -0.54 -0.80 -2.26
N GLU A 145 -1.07 -1.13 -3.44
CA GLU A 145 -1.92 -2.32 -3.65
C GLU A 145 -1.14 -3.62 -3.47
N GLU A 146 0.09 -3.71 -4.00
CA GLU A 146 0.96 -4.88 -3.83
C GLU A 146 1.35 -5.08 -2.36
N GLU A 147 1.71 -4.00 -1.65
CA GLU A 147 2.03 -4.07 -0.23
C GLU A 147 0.81 -4.49 0.61
N ALA A 148 -0.38 -3.94 0.31
CA ALA A 148 -1.62 -4.33 0.97
C ALA A 148 -1.96 -5.80 0.71
N ARG A 149 -1.81 -6.28 -0.54
CA ARG A 149 -2.03 -7.68 -0.92
C ARG A 149 -1.02 -8.60 -0.25
N ARG A 150 0.25 -8.20 -0.14
CA ARG A 150 1.29 -8.97 0.55
C ARG A 150 1.02 -9.08 2.04
N LYS A 151 0.62 -7.99 2.70
CA LYS A 151 0.23 -8.00 4.12
C LYS A 151 -1.00 -8.87 4.36
N ALA A 152 -2.02 -8.77 3.52
CA ALA A 152 -3.21 -9.61 3.61
C ALA A 152 -2.90 -11.10 3.40
N ALA A 153 -2.02 -11.43 2.45
CA ALA A 153 -1.58 -12.80 2.21
C ALA A 153 -0.75 -13.35 3.39
N GLU A 154 0.16 -12.56 3.96
CA GLU A 154 0.95 -12.95 5.13
C GLU A 154 0.07 -13.16 6.36
N GLU A 155 -0.91 -12.27 6.60
CA GLU A 155 -1.84 -12.43 7.71
C GLU A 155 -2.74 -13.66 7.54
N ALA A 156 -3.26 -13.91 6.33
CA ALA A 156 -4.03 -15.11 6.02
C ALA A 156 -3.19 -16.38 6.23
N GLN A 157 -1.93 -16.38 5.81
CA GLN A 157 -1.02 -17.50 6.01
C GLN A 157 -0.69 -17.74 7.49
N ARG A 158 -0.47 -16.67 8.27
CA ARG A 158 -0.26 -16.78 9.73
C ARG A 158 -1.49 -17.32 10.44
N ARG A 159 -2.69 -16.86 10.08
CA ARG A 159 -3.96 -17.37 10.63
C ARG A 159 -4.17 -18.85 10.30
N ALA A 160 -3.95 -19.23 9.04
CA ALA A 160 -4.06 -20.63 8.62
C ALA A 160 -3.03 -21.55 9.32
N ALA A 161 -1.79 -21.07 9.52
CA ALA A 161 -0.77 -21.81 10.26
C ALA A 161 -1.15 -21.97 11.74
N ALA A 162 -1.62 -20.90 12.39
CA ALA A 162 -2.06 -20.94 13.79
C ALA A 162 -3.27 -21.88 13.99
N GLU A 163 -4.23 -21.86 13.06
CA GLU A 163 -5.39 -22.76 13.09
C GLU A 163 -4.98 -24.22 12.87
N ALA A 164 -4.06 -24.50 11.93
CA ALA A 164 -3.53 -25.84 11.70
C ALA A 164 -2.75 -26.37 12.92
N GLU A 165 -1.96 -25.53 13.60
CA GLU A 165 -1.25 -25.89 14.82
C GLU A 165 -2.23 -26.16 15.98
N ALA A 166 -3.25 -25.32 16.15
CA ALA A 166 -4.30 -25.52 17.15
C ALA A 166 -5.07 -26.82 16.91
N GLN A 167 -5.41 -27.14 15.66
CA GLN A 167 -6.07 -28.41 15.30
C GLN A 167 -5.17 -29.61 15.56
N ARG A 168 -3.87 -29.54 15.24
CA ARG A 168 -2.92 -30.62 15.55
C ARG A 168 -2.83 -30.87 17.05
N LYS A 169 -2.68 -29.80 17.85
CA LYS A 169 -2.61 -29.91 19.30
C LYS A 169 -3.91 -30.48 19.89
N ALA A 170 -5.07 -30.05 19.39
CA ALA A 170 -6.36 -30.60 19.80
C ALA A 170 -6.51 -32.09 19.46
N GLN A 171 -6.02 -32.52 18.28
CA GLN A 171 -6.02 -33.95 17.92
C GLN A 171 -5.06 -34.77 18.79
N GLU A 172 -3.86 -34.25 19.09
CA GLU A 172 -2.92 -34.91 19.98
C GLU A 172 -3.47 -35.05 21.40
N ASP A 173 -4.06 -33.99 21.94
CA ASP A 173 -4.71 -34.02 23.25
C ASP A 173 -5.90 -35.00 23.28
N ALA A 174 -6.71 -35.05 22.20
CA ALA A 174 -7.81 -36.00 22.09
C ALA A 174 -7.31 -37.45 22.03
N ARG A 175 -6.24 -37.72 21.27
CA ARG A 175 -5.60 -39.04 21.20
C ARG A 175 -4.98 -39.45 22.54
N ALA A 176 -4.31 -38.51 23.22
CA ALA A 176 -3.72 -38.76 24.54
C ALA A 176 -4.81 -39.08 25.58
N LYS A 177 -5.92 -38.34 25.58
CA LYS A 177 -7.08 -38.63 26.45
C LYS A 177 -7.71 -39.98 26.14
N ALA A 178 -7.93 -40.31 24.86
CA ALA A 178 -8.49 -41.59 24.46
C ALA A 178 -7.58 -42.77 24.87
N LEU A 179 -6.26 -42.62 24.74
CA LEU A 179 -5.30 -43.62 25.18
C LEU A 179 -5.29 -43.77 26.71
N ALA A 180 -5.33 -42.65 27.44
CA ALA A 180 -5.40 -42.68 28.90
C ALA A 180 -6.69 -43.33 29.42
N GLU A 181 -7.83 -43.05 28.77
CA GLU A 181 -9.12 -43.66 29.09
C GLU A 181 -9.13 -45.17 28.80
N LEU A 182 -8.54 -45.60 27.68
CA LEU A 182 -8.42 -47.02 27.35
C LEU A 182 -7.57 -47.77 28.40
N LEU A 183 -6.41 -47.21 28.78
CA LEU A 183 -5.54 -47.78 29.81
C LEU A 183 -6.22 -47.79 31.19
N ALA A 184 -6.96 -46.74 31.54
CA ALA A 184 -7.71 -46.69 32.78
C ALA A 184 -8.83 -47.74 32.82
N SER A 185 -9.57 -47.90 31.72
CA SER A 185 -10.62 -48.93 31.58
C SER A 185 -10.05 -50.34 31.68
N GLU A 186 -8.94 -50.61 30.98
CA GLU A 186 -8.26 -51.91 31.04
C GLU A 186 -7.78 -52.24 32.45
N THR A 187 -7.12 -51.29 33.13
CA THR A 187 -6.67 -51.52 34.52
C THR A 187 -7.82 -51.73 35.50
N GLN A 188 -8.95 -51.07 35.30
CA GLN A 188 -10.16 -51.29 36.10
C GLN A 188 -10.76 -52.67 35.84
N TYR A 189 -10.86 -53.09 34.58
CA TYR A 189 -11.36 -54.41 34.21
C TYR A 189 -10.50 -55.53 34.80
N GLN A 190 -9.18 -55.41 34.70
CA GLN A 190 -8.23 -56.37 35.28
C GLN A 190 -8.37 -56.46 36.81
N ARG A 191 -8.55 -55.33 37.50
CA ARG A 191 -8.80 -55.32 38.95
C ARG A 191 -10.12 -56.00 39.31
N ALA A 192 -11.20 -55.67 38.61
CA ALA A 192 -12.51 -56.26 38.87
C ALA A 192 -12.50 -57.79 38.65
N GLN A 193 -11.82 -58.27 37.59
CA GLN A 193 -11.67 -59.69 37.33
C GLN A 193 -10.80 -60.37 38.40
N ALA A 194 -9.70 -59.74 38.82
CA ALA A 194 -8.83 -60.26 39.87
C ALA A 194 -9.54 -60.32 41.23
N ASP A 195 -10.36 -59.32 41.57
CA ASP A 195 -11.16 -59.33 42.78
C ASP A 195 -12.23 -60.44 42.73
N GLN A 196 -12.91 -60.65 41.60
CA GLN A 196 -13.88 -61.76 41.44
C GLN A 196 -13.23 -63.14 41.62
N ILE A 197 -12.08 -63.38 40.97
CA ILE A 197 -11.35 -64.65 41.10
C ILE A 197 -10.84 -64.81 42.54
N GLY A 198 -10.33 -63.73 43.14
CA GLY A 198 -9.88 -63.72 44.53
C GLY A 198 -11.00 -64.06 45.52
N ASP A 199 -12.21 -63.52 45.32
CA ASP A 199 -13.38 -63.76 46.16
C ASP A 199 -13.91 -65.20 46.02
N GLU A 200 -13.96 -65.76 44.80
CA GLU A 200 -14.38 -67.16 44.57
C GLU A 200 -13.39 -68.15 45.21
N VAL A 201 -12.10 -67.94 44.95
CA VAL A 201 -11.02 -68.70 45.58
C VAL A 201 -11.15 -68.58 47.09
N ALA A 202 -11.34 -67.37 47.63
CA ALA A 202 -11.48 -67.19 49.06
C ALA A 202 -12.70 -67.92 49.66
N ALA A 203 -13.87 -67.89 49.02
CA ALA A 203 -15.02 -68.63 49.52
C ALA A 203 -14.74 -70.14 49.63
N SER A 204 -14.08 -70.74 48.63
CA SER A 204 -13.75 -72.18 48.63
C SER A 204 -12.80 -72.59 49.76
N TYR A 205 -11.79 -71.77 50.05
CA TYR A 205 -10.80 -72.04 51.10
C TYR A 205 -11.37 -71.76 52.50
N ASP A 206 -12.26 -70.78 52.66
CA ASP A 206 -12.98 -70.55 53.92
C ASP A 206 -13.84 -71.78 54.31
N ASP A 207 -14.51 -72.41 53.35
CA ASP A 207 -15.29 -73.62 53.59
C ASP A 207 -14.41 -74.81 54.00
N LEU A 208 -13.21 -74.94 53.42
CA LEU A 208 -12.21 -75.92 53.85
C LEU A 208 -11.78 -75.68 55.30
N ILE A 209 -11.45 -74.43 55.67
CA ILE A 209 -11.06 -74.12 57.05
C ILE A 209 -12.20 -74.46 58.00
N ARG A 210 -13.44 -74.07 57.65
CA ARG A 210 -14.62 -74.40 58.45
C ARG A 210 -14.71 -75.91 58.66
N ARG A 211 -14.67 -76.71 57.58
CA ARG A 211 -14.72 -78.17 57.65
C ARG A 211 -13.66 -78.76 58.58
N TYR A 212 -12.39 -78.37 58.43
CA TYR A 212 -11.32 -78.88 59.29
C TYR A 212 -11.56 -78.53 60.76
N VAL A 213 -12.01 -77.30 61.04
CA VAL A 213 -12.32 -76.87 62.41
C VAL A 213 -13.53 -77.63 62.95
N SER A 214 -14.56 -77.89 62.14
CA SER A 214 -15.74 -78.70 62.50
C SER A 214 -15.34 -80.10 62.94
N GLU A 215 -14.46 -80.76 62.18
CA GLU A 215 -14.00 -82.13 62.43
C GLU A 215 -13.26 -82.26 63.78
N GLN A 216 -12.54 -81.21 64.20
CA GLN A 216 -11.79 -81.18 65.45
C GLN A 216 -12.56 -80.59 66.64
N TRP A 217 -13.75 -80.03 66.39
CA TRP A 217 -14.49 -79.35 67.43
C TRP A 217 -15.29 -80.32 68.30
N ARG A 218 -15.09 -80.21 69.61
CA ARG A 218 -15.88 -80.93 70.61
C ARG A 218 -16.91 -79.97 71.17
N ARG A 219 -18.17 -80.14 70.75
CA ARG A 219 -19.27 -79.29 71.17
C ARG A 219 -19.43 -79.35 72.70
N PRO A 220 -19.33 -78.22 73.40
CA PRO A 220 -19.58 -78.19 74.84
C PRO A 220 -21.08 -78.35 75.12
N PRO A 221 -21.47 -78.95 76.26
CA PRO A 221 -22.88 -79.13 76.63
C PRO A 221 -23.63 -77.80 76.82
N THR A 222 -22.92 -76.69 76.96
CA THR A 222 -23.47 -75.33 77.09
C THR A 222 -23.84 -74.69 75.75
N ALA A 223 -23.45 -75.29 74.62
CA ALA A 223 -23.67 -74.73 73.29
C ALA A 223 -25.16 -74.74 72.89
N ARG A 224 -25.77 -73.55 72.78
CA ARG A 224 -27.16 -73.34 72.35
C ARG A 224 -27.23 -72.66 71.00
N ASN A 225 -28.27 -72.98 70.22
CA ASN A 225 -28.51 -72.37 68.91
C ASN A 225 -28.54 -70.83 69.01
N GLY A 226 -27.91 -70.15 68.04
CA GLY A 226 -27.81 -68.70 68.00
C GLY A 226 -26.62 -68.10 68.76
N MET A 227 -25.80 -68.92 69.42
CA MET A 227 -24.48 -68.50 69.91
C MET A 227 -23.53 -68.30 68.74
N VAL A 228 -22.81 -67.18 68.71
CA VAL A 228 -21.83 -66.89 67.66
C VAL A 228 -20.55 -66.38 68.30
N VAL A 229 -19.44 -67.07 68.04
CA VAL A 229 -18.10 -66.60 68.42
C VAL A 229 -17.33 -66.23 67.17
N GLU A 230 -16.63 -65.10 67.19
CA GLU A 230 -15.73 -64.70 66.12
C GLU A 230 -14.29 -64.87 66.59
N VAL A 231 -13.56 -65.75 65.91
CA VAL A 231 -12.17 -66.08 66.23
C VAL A 231 -11.30 -65.62 65.08
N ARG A 232 -10.26 -64.85 65.40
CA ARG A 232 -9.20 -64.51 64.46
C ARG A 232 -8.11 -65.55 64.54
N ILE A 233 -7.83 -66.13 63.39
CA ILE A 233 -6.85 -67.17 63.19
C ILE A 233 -5.68 -66.54 62.44
N SER A 234 -4.47 -66.75 62.97
CA SER A 234 -3.24 -66.42 62.28
C SER A 234 -2.59 -67.69 61.77
N MET A 235 -2.21 -67.70 60.50
CA MET A 235 -1.61 -68.88 59.86
C MET A 235 -0.40 -68.51 59.00
N LEU A 236 0.51 -69.47 58.87
CA LEU A 236 1.68 -69.37 58.00
C LEU A 236 1.35 -69.84 56.58
N PRO A 237 2.14 -69.40 55.58
CA PRO A 237 2.10 -69.89 54.20
C PRO A 237 2.11 -71.42 54.04
N THR A 238 2.60 -72.15 55.04
CA THR A 238 2.61 -73.63 55.08
C THR A 238 1.27 -74.25 55.46
N GLY A 239 0.28 -73.41 55.79
CA GLY A 239 -1.02 -73.78 56.33
C GLY A 239 -1.03 -74.04 57.84
N GLN A 240 0.10 -73.84 58.52
CA GLN A 240 0.20 -74.03 59.96
C GLN A 240 -0.44 -72.87 60.71
N ILE A 241 -1.33 -73.18 61.65
CA ILE A 241 -1.98 -72.20 62.51
C ILE A 241 -1.02 -71.84 63.64
N THR A 242 -0.66 -70.55 63.74
CA THR A 242 0.25 -70.05 64.78
C THR A 242 -0.49 -69.49 65.97
N ASP A 243 -1.65 -68.87 65.74
CA ASP A 243 -2.42 -68.24 66.79
C ASP A 243 -3.93 -68.28 66.51
N ALA A 244 -4.72 -68.29 67.57
CA ALA A 244 -6.18 -68.25 67.54
C ALA A 244 -6.68 -67.46 68.73
N VAL A 245 -7.33 -66.32 68.46
CA VAL A 245 -7.79 -65.36 69.47
C VAL A 245 -9.25 -65.01 69.25
N VAL A 246 -10.01 -64.91 70.34
CA VAL A 246 -11.43 -64.51 70.28
C VAL A 246 -11.49 -62.99 70.09
N ILE A 247 -12.14 -62.55 69.01
CA ILE A 247 -12.38 -61.13 68.72
C ILE A 247 -13.74 -60.71 69.27
N ARG A 248 -14.73 -61.60 69.16
CA ARG A 248 -16.07 -61.40 69.71
C ARG A 248 -16.51 -62.67 70.40
N SER A 249 -16.73 -62.56 71.71
CA SER A 249 -17.26 -63.63 72.56
C SER A 249 -18.72 -63.93 72.21
N SER A 250 -19.10 -65.20 72.32
CA SER A 250 -20.50 -65.65 72.22
C SER A 250 -21.35 -65.36 73.46
N GLY A 251 -20.71 -64.90 74.55
CA GLY A 251 -21.33 -64.78 75.87
C GLY A 251 -21.19 -66.03 76.75
N ASP A 252 -20.66 -67.14 76.22
CA ASP A 252 -20.31 -68.34 76.97
C ASP A 252 -18.80 -68.65 76.83
N GLY A 253 -18.06 -68.56 77.93
CA GLY A 253 -16.61 -68.80 77.91
C GLY A 253 -16.23 -70.24 77.56
N GLY A 254 -17.07 -71.21 77.90
CA GLY A 254 -16.87 -72.62 77.54
C GLY A 254 -16.98 -72.84 76.04
N PHE A 255 -17.98 -72.22 75.42
CA PHE A 255 -18.16 -72.18 73.97
C PHE A 255 -16.98 -71.52 73.26
N ASP A 256 -16.57 -70.33 73.70
CA ASP A 256 -15.47 -69.59 73.09
C ASP A 256 -14.15 -70.37 73.17
N GLN A 257 -13.85 -70.94 74.35
CA GLN A 257 -12.66 -71.75 74.55
C GLN A 257 -12.70 -73.01 73.68
N SER A 258 -13.86 -73.66 73.55
CA SER A 258 -14.00 -74.85 72.69
C SER A 258 -13.69 -74.53 71.22
N ALA A 259 -14.10 -73.36 70.72
CA ALA A 259 -13.82 -72.92 69.35
C ALA A 259 -12.33 -72.63 69.13
N VAL A 260 -11.68 -71.94 70.08
CA VAL A 260 -10.22 -71.71 70.02
C VAL A 260 -9.45 -73.03 70.06
N GLN A 261 -9.88 -73.98 70.89
CA GLN A 261 -9.25 -75.30 70.96
C GLN A 261 -9.43 -76.10 69.67
N ALA A 262 -10.60 -76.05 69.03
CA ALA A 262 -10.83 -76.69 67.74
C ALA A 262 -9.86 -76.17 66.68
N VAL A 263 -9.72 -74.85 66.56
CA VAL A 263 -8.79 -74.21 65.63
C VAL A 263 -7.35 -74.63 65.92
N ARG A 264 -6.94 -74.68 67.19
CA ARG A 264 -5.59 -75.13 67.56
C ARG A 264 -5.35 -76.62 67.27
N ASN A 265 -6.38 -77.45 67.46
CA ASN A 265 -6.32 -78.89 67.21
C ASN A 265 -6.21 -79.24 65.72
N VAL A 266 -6.75 -78.41 64.83
CA VAL A 266 -6.51 -78.54 63.38
C VAL A 266 -5.02 -78.51 63.08
N GLY A 267 -4.29 -77.58 63.71
CA GLY A 267 -2.83 -77.46 63.64
C GLY A 267 -2.31 -77.01 62.27
N ARG A 268 -2.63 -77.74 61.19
CA ARG A 268 -2.19 -77.47 59.82
C ARG A 268 -3.26 -77.82 58.79
N ILE A 269 -3.48 -76.89 57.85
CA ILE A 269 -4.36 -77.07 56.69
C ILE A 269 -3.48 -77.15 55.43
N PRO A 270 -3.18 -78.34 54.89
CA PRO A 270 -2.21 -78.51 53.80
C PRO A 270 -2.60 -77.80 52.50
N GLU A 271 -3.89 -77.60 52.24
CA GLU A 271 -4.42 -76.93 51.05
C GLU A 271 -4.06 -75.43 51.03
N MET A 272 -3.86 -74.80 52.19
CA MET A 272 -3.37 -73.41 52.26
C MET A 272 -1.94 -73.27 51.70
N GLN A 273 -1.15 -74.35 51.72
CA GLN A 273 0.16 -74.36 51.09
C GLN A 273 0.06 -74.26 49.56
N GLN A 274 -1.00 -74.81 48.96
CA GLN A 274 -1.25 -74.69 47.53
C GLN A 274 -1.66 -73.26 47.21
N LEU A 275 -2.62 -72.69 47.94
CA LEU A 275 -3.01 -71.29 47.78
C LEU A 275 -1.83 -70.32 47.91
N SER A 276 -0.95 -70.53 48.91
CA SER A 276 0.21 -69.67 49.09
C SER A 276 1.29 -69.86 48.01
N ARG A 277 1.34 -71.01 47.33
CA ARG A 277 2.25 -71.23 46.20
C ARG A 277 1.71 -70.62 44.92
N ASP A 278 0.42 -70.80 44.67
CA ASP A 278 -0.22 -70.36 43.44
C ASP A 278 -0.50 -68.86 43.47
N ASN A 279 -0.95 -68.33 44.62
CA ASN A 279 -1.29 -66.92 44.82
C ASN A 279 -0.82 -66.39 46.19
N PRO A 280 0.49 -66.10 46.35
CA PRO A 280 1.05 -65.61 47.62
C PRO A 280 0.40 -64.32 48.13
N ALA A 281 0.09 -63.39 47.21
CA ALA A 281 -0.52 -62.10 47.55
C ALA A 281 -1.94 -62.25 48.13
N THR A 282 -2.73 -63.19 47.59
CA THR A 282 -4.09 -63.49 48.09
C THR A 282 -4.01 -64.12 49.49
N PHE A 283 -3.07 -65.05 49.70
CA PHE A 283 -2.84 -65.64 51.02
C PHE A 283 -2.47 -64.57 52.07
N ASP A 284 -1.52 -63.70 51.75
CA ASP A 284 -1.07 -62.66 52.68
C ASP A 284 -2.17 -61.64 53.00
N ARG A 285 -2.99 -61.28 52.00
CA ARG A 285 -4.10 -60.32 52.17
C ARG A 285 -5.28 -60.92 52.94
N MET A 286 -5.65 -62.17 52.64
CA MET A 286 -6.94 -62.73 53.08
C MET A 286 -6.82 -63.79 54.19
N TYR A 287 -5.72 -64.56 54.21
CA TYR A 287 -5.59 -65.77 55.04
C TYR A 287 -4.58 -65.67 56.15
N ARG A 288 -3.52 -64.87 56.00
CA ARG A 288 -2.52 -64.64 57.06
C ARG A 288 -3.16 -64.27 58.39
N GLN A 289 -4.23 -63.48 58.36
CA GLN A 289 -5.09 -63.19 59.50
C GLN A 289 -6.56 -63.26 59.06
N ARG A 290 -7.22 -64.39 59.28
CA ARG A 290 -8.62 -64.59 58.90
C ARG A 290 -9.51 -64.59 60.14
N THR A 291 -10.62 -63.85 60.09
CA THR A 291 -11.65 -63.90 61.14
C THR A 291 -12.76 -64.82 60.68
N LEU A 292 -12.96 -65.92 61.41
CA LEU A 292 -14.04 -66.87 61.16
C LEU A 292 -15.10 -66.77 62.25
N ARG A 293 -16.34 -67.00 61.84
CA ARG A 293 -17.51 -66.97 62.71
C ARG A 293 -17.95 -68.41 62.91
N PHE A 294 -18.00 -68.86 64.15
CA PHE A 294 -18.40 -70.22 64.50
C PHE A 294 -19.75 -70.17 65.20
N ARG A 295 -20.66 -71.04 64.75
CA ARG A 295 -21.98 -71.25 65.35
C ARG A 295 -22.20 -72.73 65.64
N PRO A 296 -22.90 -73.09 66.72
CA PRO A 296 -23.24 -74.49 67.00
C PRO A 296 -24.02 -75.16 65.88
N GLU A 297 -24.86 -74.41 65.17
CA GLU A 297 -25.69 -74.91 64.07
C GLU A 297 -24.94 -75.16 62.75
N ASP A 298 -23.84 -74.44 62.48
CA ASP A 298 -23.08 -74.58 61.22
C ASP A 298 -22.35 -75.95 61.12
N LEU A 299 -22.48 -76.76 62.17
CA LEU A 299 -21.62 -77.89 62.50
C LEU A 299 -22.45 -79.16 62.80
N ALA A 300 -23.76 -79.13 62.50
CA ALA A 300 -24.65 -80.28 62.49
C ALA A 300 -24.71 -80.89 61.08
N PHE A 301 -23.80 -81.83 60.80
CA PHE A 301 -23.93 -82.79 59.71
C PHE A 301 -24.27 -84.16 60.28
#